data_AF-D6U829-F1
#
_entry.id   AF-D6U829-F1
#
_cell.length_a   1.000
_cell.length_b   1.000
_cell.length_c   1.000
_cell.angle_alpha   90.00
_cell.angle_beta   90.00
_cell.angle_gamma   90.00
#
_symmetry.space_group_name_H-M   'P 1'
#
loop_
_entity.id
_entity.type
_entity.pdbx_description
1 polymer ?
#
loop_
_entity_poly.entity_id
_entity_poly.type
_entity_poly.pdbx_seq_one_letter_code
_entity_poly.pdbx_strand_id
1 'polypeptide(L)'
;MIPNPSIEIQTSSVSRPSVPAWFAEVVILSQHLTTKGLLETFSHQVQLVRGRFGSYEPIDFLALLLGYAISGEQTLSAFFERVATFGAAFMALFGRTELPHRATLSRFLASVDRPCLEAFRKLFEQNSFAEGWTPETIGGIWDRQGRRYIVFDVDATRQAARQRALPCDPMLPSPRRRLDAVCASGYTGRKRGEVHTYGRSTDAYSSISHQV
;
A
#
# COMPACT_ATOMS: atom_id res chain seq x y z
N MET A 1 19.57 -13.05 47.21
CA MET A 1 18.14 -12.88 46.84
C MET A 1 18.05 -11.71 45.88
N ILE A 2 17.72 -11.97 44.61
CA ILE A 2 17.46 -10.91 43.64
C ILE A 2 16.01 -10.46 43.88
N PRO A 3 15.72 -9.17 44.10
CA PRO A 3 14.36 -8.70 44.27
C PRO A 3 13.61 -8.91 42.96
N ASN A 4 12.53 -9.69 42.99
CA ASN A 4 11.63 -9.81 41.84
C ASN A 4 10.96 -8.45 41.66
N PRO A 5 11.20 -7.73 40.55
CA PRO A 5 10.47 -6.50 40.29
C PRO A 5 8.99 -6.86 40.10
N SER A 6 8.15 -6.43 41.04
CA SER A 6 6.70 -6.54 40.91
C SER A 6 6.24 -5.60 39.80
N ILE A 7 5.65 -6.16 38.74
CA ILE A 7 5.02 -5.36 37.69
C ILE A 7 3.65 -4.90 38.22
N GLU A 8 3.51 -3.61 38.45
CA GLU A 8 2.21 -3.01 38.78
C GLU A 8 1.41 -2.81 37.48
N ILE A 9 0.34 -3.58 37.31
CA ILE A 9 -0.57 -3.46 36.16
C ILE A 9 -1.77 -2.62 36.58
N GLN A 10 -1.83 -1.37 36.09
CA GLN A 10 -2.99 -0.50 36.27
C GLN A 10 -3.98 -0.70 35.12
N THR A 11 -5.20 -1.14 35.42
CA THR A 11 -6.29 -1.26 34.44
C THR A 11 -7.32 -0.14 34.63
N SER A 12 -7.92 0.30 33.53
CA SER A 12 -9.00 1.29 33.52
C SER A 12 -10.18 0.72 32.74
N SER A 13 -11.40 1.03 33.16
CA SER A 13 -12.62 0.70 32.40
C SER A 13 -12.74 1.51 31.10
N VAL A 14 -11.92 2.56 30.95
CA VAL A 14 -11.89 3.41 29.76
C VAL A 14 -10.89 2.81 28.75
N SER A 15 -11.41 2.39 27.60
CA SER A 15 -10.58 1.96 26.47
C SER A 15 -9.68 3.12 26.03
N ARG A 16 -8.38 2.96 26.23
CA ARG A 16 -7.38 3.91 25.73
C ARG A 16 -6.83 3.37 24.40
N PRO A 17 -6.74 4.21 23.36
CA PRO A 17 -6.12 3.78 22.12
C PRO A 17 -4.66 3.43 22.39
N SER A 18 -4.28 2.19 22.08
CA SER A 18 -2.90 1.73 22.10
C SER A 18 -2.27 1.94 20.73
N VAL A 19 -0.94 2.10 20.71
CA VAL A 19 -0.18 2.18 19.46
C VAL A 19 -0.37 0.86 18.71
N PRO A 20 -0.78 0.88 17.42
CA PRO A 20 -0.94 -0.34 16.65
C PRO A 20 0.38 -1.10 16.52
N ALA A 21 0.33 -2.42 16.55
CA ALA A 21 1.54 -3.26 16.44
C ALA A 21 2.36 -2.98 15.16
N TRP A 22 1.65 -2.73 14.05
CA TRP A 22 2.25 -2.40 12.75
C TRP A 22 2.98 -1.03 12.73
N PHE A 23 2.77 -0.17 13.73
CA PHE A 23 3.37 1.16 13.76
C PHE A 23 4.89 1.10 13.87
N ALA A 24 5.43 0.11 14.59
CA ALA A 24 6.88 -0.09 14.70
C ALA A 24 7.53 -0.38 13.34
N GLU A 25 6.87 -1.16 12.49
CA GLU A 25 7.35 -1.44 11.13
C GLU A 25 7.37 -0.18 10.26
N VAL A 26 6.36 0.70 10.39
CA VAL A 26 6.35 2.01 9.73
C VAL A 26 7.53 2.87 10.18
N VAL A 27 7.84 2.89 11.48
CA VAL A 27 9.00 3.62 12.02
C VAL A 27 10.29 3.12 11.36
N ILE A 28 10.51 1.80 11.35
CA ILE A 28 11.71 1.20 10.75
C ILE A 28 11.83 1.58 9.27
N LEU A 29 10.74 1.43 8.50
CA LEU A 29 10.78 1.75 7.07
C LEU A 29 10.95 3.26 6.82
N SER A 30 10.26 4.12 7.56
CA SER A 30 10.40 5.58 7.42
C SER A 30 11.83 6.04 7.71
N GLN A 31 12.47 5.49 8.75
CA GLN A 31 13.85 5.78 9.09
C GLN A 31 14.81 5.27 8.00
N HIS A 32 14.56 4.07 7.46
CA HIS A 32 15.33 3.52 6.35
C HIS A 32 15.23 4.42 5.11
N LEU A 33 14.02 4.80 4.69
CA LEU A 33 13.79 5.70 3.55
C LEU A 33 14.44 7.07 3.76
N THR A 34 14.40 7.60 4.98
CA THR A 34 15.02 8.89 5.33
C THR A 34 16.55 8.81 5.26
N THR A 35 17.14 7.79 5.88
CA THR A 35 18.60 7.60 5.92
C THR A 35 19.19 7.42 4.52
N LYS A 36 18.38 6.90 3.58
CA LYS A 36 18.76 6.71 2.18
C LYS A 36 18.46 7.91 1.28
N GLY A 37 17.93 9.02 1.83
CA GLY A 37 17.58 10.20 1.05
C GLY A 37 16.43 9.97 0.05
N LEU A 38 15.68 8.87 0.20
CA LEU A 38 14.61 8.51 -0.74
C LEU A 38 13.43 9.47 -0.64
N LEU A 39 13.07 9.89 0.57
CA LEU A 39 11.99 10.85 0.77
C LEU A 39 12.26 12.19 0.07
N GLU A 40 13.51 12.67 0.10
CA GLU A 40 13.94 13.88 -0.61
C GLU A 40 13.98 13.64 -2.13
N THR A 41 14.48 12.49 -2.56
CA THR A 41 14.47 12.13 -3.99
C THR A 41 13.04 12.07 -4.53
N PHE A 42 12.07 11.58 -3.74
CA PHE A 42 10.65 11.55 -4.09
C PHE A 42 10.06 12.94 -4.30
N SER A 43 10.34 13.92 -3.44
CA SER A 43 9.79 15.27 -3.60
C SER A 43 10.30 15.97 -4.86
N HIS A 44 11.53 15.68 -5.27
CA HIS A 44 12.12 16.28 -6.48
C HIS A 44 11.66 15.62 -7.78
N GLN A 45 11.59 14.29 -7.82
CA GLN A 45 11.35 13.55 -9.06
C GLN A 45 9.88 13.29 -9.34
N VAL A 46 9.03 13.27 -8.31
CA VAL A 46 7.59 13.05 -8.48
C VAL A 46 6.87 14.37 -8.28
N GLN A 47 6.38 14.94 -9.37
CA GLN A 47 5.51 16.11 -9.32
C GLN A 47 4.14 15.75 -9.86
N LEU A 48 3.12 15.84 -9.00
CA LEU A 48 1.75 15.60 -9.41
C LEU A 48 0.96 16.91 -9.41
N VAL A 49 0.57 17.36 -10.60
CA VAL A 49 -0.16 18.61 -10.77
C VAL A 49 -1.61 18.44 -10.30
N ARG A 50 -2.03 19.30 -9.37
CA ARG A 50 -3.39 19.41 -8.82
C ARG A 50 -4.20 20.45 -9.61
N GLY A 51 -4.20 20.34 -10.94
CA GLY A 51 -4.89 21.30 -11.83
C GLY A 51 -4.62 22.76 -11.44
N ARG A 52 -5.68 23.55 -11.17
CA ARG A 52 -5.59 24.97 -10.79
C ARG A 52 -5.16 25.24 -9.34
N PHE A 53 -4.97 24.21 -8.52
CA PHE A 53 -4.69 24.32 -7.08
C PHE A 53 -3.23 23.98 -6.74
N GLY A 54 -2.31 24.05 -7.70
CA GLY A 54 -0.88 23.81 -7.50
C GLY A 54 -0.48 22.35 -7.73
N SER A 55 0.42 21.82 -6.90
CA SER A 55 0.88 20.44 -6.91
C SER A 55 0.51 19.72 -5.61
N TYR A 56 0.45 18.39 -5.66
CA TYR A 56 0.46 17.57 -4.46
C TYR A 56 1.89 17.35 -3.99
N GLU A 57 2.08 17.30 -2.67
CA GLU A 57 3.30 16.77 -2.05
C GLU A 57 3.19 15.23 -2.02
N PRO A 58 3.96 14.48 -2.83
CA PRO A 58 3.77 13.03 -2.96
C PRO A 58 4.06 12.27 -1.66
N ILE A 59 4.94 12.81 -0.81
CA ILE A 59 5.32 12.22 0.48
C ILE A 59 4.10 12.03 1.38
N ASP A 60 3.17 12.99 1.38
CA ASP A 60 1.96 12.93 2.19
C ASP A 60 1.14 11.67 1.90
N PHE A 61 1.03 11.33 0.63
CA PHE A 61 0.25 10.18 0.17
C PHE A 61 1.06 8.90 0.19
N LEU A 62 2.38 8.98 -0.02
CA LEU A 62 3.28 7.85 0.14
C LEU A 62 3.24 7.32 1.57
N ALA A 63 3.32 8.21 2.56
CA ALA A 63 3.20 7.88 3.98
C ALA A 63 1.90 7.09 4.26
N LEU A 64 0.77 7.61 3.77
CA LEU A 64 -0.54 6.97 3.95
C LEU A 64 -0.62 5.59 3.27
N LEU A 65 -0.14 5.47 2.03
CA LEU A 65 -0.20 4.22 1.28
C LEU A 65 0.74 3.16 1.85
N LEU A 66 1.93 3.56 2.30
CA LEU A 66 2.88 2.68 2.96
C LEU A 66 2.33 2.20 4.31
N GLY A 67 1.83 3.14 5.13
CA GLY A 67 1.17 2.79 6.39
C GLY A 67 -0.02 1.86 6.19
N TYR A 68 -0.83 2.11 5.16
CA TYR A 68 -1.95 1.22 4.82
C TYR A 68 -1.48 -0.18 4.45
N ALA A 69 -0.47 -0.29 3.58
CA ALA A 69 0.08 -1.58 3.15
C ALA A 69 0.64 -2.40 4.33
N ILE A 70 1.39 -1.76 5.22
CA ILE A 70 1.99 -2.40 6.41
C ILE A 70 0.92 -2.76 7.43
N SER A 71 -0.11 -1.92 7.59
CA SER A 71 -1.15 -2.15 8.58
C SER A 71 -1.96 -3.42 8.37
N GLY A 72 -1.99 -3.94 7.14
CA GLY A 72 -2.82 -5.09 6.78
C GLY A 72 -4.33 -4.83 6.87
N GLU A 73 -4.75 -3.57 7.03
CA GLU A 73 -6.15 -3.22 7.18
C GLU A 73 -6.96 -3.54 5.92
N GLN A 74 -8.15 -4.11 6.11
CA GLN A 74 -8.99 -4.56 5.00
C GLN A 74 -9.47 -3.41 4.11
N THR A 75 -9.57 -2.20 4.68
CA THR A 75 -10.00 -0.99 3.96
C THR A 75 -9.20 0.22 4.38
N LEU A 76 -9.06 1.19 3.48
CA LEU A 76 -8.51 2.50 3.83
C LEU A 76 -9.33 3.19 4.94
N SER A 77 -10.64 2.94 5.03
CA SER A 77 -11.46 3.48 6.13
C SER A 77 -10.95 3.02 7.49
N ALA A 78 -10.81 1.70 7.66
CA ALA A 78 -10.32 1.10 8.90
C ALA A 78 -8.92 1.62 9.26
N PHE A 79 -8.05 1.74 8.26
CA PHE A 79 -6.72 2.35 8.45
C PHE A 79 -6.80 3.79 8.94
N PHE A 80 -7.61 4.64 8.30
CA PHE A 80 -7.76 6.04 8.70
C PHE A 80 -8.33 6.19 10.11
N GLU A 81 -9.27 5.32 10.52
CA GLU A 81 -9.78 5.30 11.89
C GLU A 81 -8.69 4.93 12.90
N ARG A 82 -7.86 3.94 12.58
CA ARG A 82 -6.78 3.51 13.48
C ARG A 82 -5.63 4.51 13.57
N VAL A 83 -5.25 5.12 12.45
CA VAL A 83 -4.13 6.08 12.43
C VAL A 83 -4.55 7.44 12.96
N ALA A 84 -5.84 7.80 12.97
CA ALA A 84 -6.31 9.13 13.38
C ALA A 84 -5.79 9.57 14.75
N THR A 85 -5.83 8.66 15.74
CA THR A 85 -5.32 8.94 17.10
C THR A 85 -3.84 9.28 17.11
N PHE A 86 -3.07 8.71 16.19
CA PHE A 86 -1.61 8.84 16.12
C PHE A 86 -1.17 9.67 14.91
N GLY A 87 -2.08 10.41 14.26
CA GLY A 87 -1.84 11.00 12.95
C GLY A 87 -0.66 11.96 12.92
N ALA A 88 -0.52 12.81 13.95
CA ALA A 88 0.61 13.74 14.05
C ALA A 88 1.95 12.99 14.20
N ALA A 89 2.01 12.00 15.09
CA ALA A 89 3.23 11.19 15.29
C ALA A 89 3.56 10.38 14.03
N PHE A 90 2.54 9.83 13.36
CA PHE A 90 2.68 9.07 12.12
C PHE A 90 3.26 9.92 11.00
N MET A 91 2.72 11.12 10.77
CA MET A 91 3.19 12.01 9.70
C MET A 91 4.57 12.60 10.00
N ALA A 92 4.91 12.80 11.28
CA ALA A 92 6.22 13.29 11.69
C ALA A 92 7.36 12.36 11.26
N LEU A 93 7.11 11.04 11.17
CA LEU A 93 8.07 10.06 10.65
C LEU A 93 8.51 10.35 9.20
N PHE A 94 7.68 11.07 8.44
CA PHE A 94 7.93 11.45 7.05
C PHE A 94 8.23 12.96 6.91
N GLY A 95 8.50 13.66 8.02
CA GLY A 95 8.77 15.09 8.02
C GLY A 95 7.54 15.96 7.76
N ARG A 96 6.33 15.45 8.05
CA ARG A 96 5.05 16.14 7.79
C ARG A 96 4.28 16.37 9.10
N THR A 97 3.47 17.42 9.13
CA THR A 97 2.76 17.85 10.35
C THR A 97 1.31 17.39 10.41
N GLU A 98 0.66 17.23 9.26
CA GLU A 98 -0.78 16.99 9.19
C GLU A 98 -1.10 15.70 8.44
N LEU A 99 -2.05 14.94 8.97
CA LEU A 99 -2.59 13.76 8.31
C LEU A 99 -3.55 14.20 7.19
N PRO A 100 -3.28 13.89 5.91
CA PRO A 100 -4.16 14.29 4.83
C PRO A 100 -5.54 13.64 4.96
N HIS A 101 -6.59 14.41 4.69
CA HIS A 101 -7.96 13.87 4.74
C HIS A 101 -8.20 12.80 3.67
N ARG A 102 -9.09 11.83 3.95
CA ARG A 102 -9.51 10.76 3.03
C ARG A 102 -9.88 11.26 1.63
N ALA A 103 -10.63 12.37 1.58
CA ALA A 103 -11.03 13.00 0.32
C ALA A 103 -9.84 13.59 -0.46
N THR A 104 -8.79 14.02 0.23
CA THR A 104 -7.55 14.48 -0.41
C THR A 104 -6.78 13.31 -1.00
N LEU A 105 -6.64 12.20 -0.27
CA LEU A 105 -6.06 10.95 -0.82
C LEU A 105 -6.84 10.47 -2.06
N SER A 106 -8.17 10.47 -2.00
CA SER A 106 -9.00 10.08 -3.15
C SER A 106 -8.75 10.98 -4.37
N ARG A 107 -8.67 12.30 -4.18
CA ARG A 107 -8.36 13.25 -5.27
C ARG A 107 -6.93 13.11 -5.78
N PHE A 108 -5.96 12.86 -4.90
CA PHE A 108 -4.58 12.54 -5.28
C PHE A 108 -4.56 11.32 -6.19
N LEU A 109 -5.12 10.18 -5.75
CA LEU A 109 -5.19 8.95 -6.53
C LEU A 109 -5.94 9.13 -7.85
N ALA A 110 -6.96 9.99 -7.90
CA ALA A 110 -7.66 10.31 -9.14
C ALA A 110 -6.83 11.17 -10.11
N SER A 111 -5.83 11.89 -9.59
CA SER A 111 -4.95 12.76 -10.38
C SER A 111 -3.69 12.03 -10.85
N VAL A 112 -3.29 10.91 -10.22
CA VAL A 112 -2.11 10.11 -10.61
C VAL A 112 -2.24 9.68 -12.08
N ASP A 113 -1.35 10.20 -12.90
CA ASP A 113 -1.23 9.88 -14.31
C ASP A 113 -0.13 8.84 -14.56
N ARG A 114 -0.01 8.38 -15.81
CA ARG A 114 0.99 7.37 -16.16
C ARG A 114 2.43 7.83 -15.91
N PRO A 115 2.85 9.06 -16.29
CA PRO A 115 4.18 9.56 -15.99
C PRO A 115 4.52 9.56 -14.49
N CYS A 116 3.60 10.01 -13.64
CA CYS A 116 3.79 9.97 -12.19
C CYS A 116 3.97 8.53 -11.68
N LEU A 117 3.14 7.59 -12.16
CA LEU A 117 3.26 6.18 -11.78
C LEU A 117 4.60 5.57 -12.22
N GLU A 118 5.08 5.88 -13.42
CA GLU A 118 6.39 5.41 -13.91
C GLU A 118 7.55 6.02 -13.12
N ALA A 119 7.45 7.28 -12.70
CA ALA A 119 8.44 7.90 -11.82
C ALA A 119 8.52 7.18 -10.46
N PHE A 120 7.36 6.86 -9.87
CA PHE A 120 7.31 6.03 -8.66
C PHE A 120 7.95 4.66 -8.88
N ARG A 121 7.59 3.95 -9.96
CA ARG A 121 8.16 2.63 -10.27
C ARG A 121 9.67 2.70 -10.40
N LYS A 122 10.18 3.61 -11.22
CA LYS A 122 11.61 3.78 -11.46
C LYS A 122 12.38 4.04 -10.17
N LEU A 123 11.87 4.90 -9.30
CA LEU A 123 12.49 5.19 -8.00
C LEU A 123 12.54 3.96 -7.10
N PHE A 124 11.43 3.24 -6.95
CA PHE A 124 11.41 2.03 -6.13
C PHE A 124 12.26 0.91 -6.72
N GLU A 125 12.25 0.75 -8.04
CA GLU A 125 13.05 -0.23 -8.76
C GLU A 125 14.55 0.00 -8.53
N GLN A 126 15.03 1.22 -8.82
CA GLN A 126 16.44 1.57 -8.70
C GLN A 126 17.00 1.36 -7.29
N ASN A 127 16.19 1.65 -6.26
CA ASN A 127 16.63 1.54 -4.88
C ASN A 127 16.46 0.14 -4.28
N SER A 128 15.44 -0.62 -4.73
CA SER A 128 15.23 -2.00 -4.26
C SER A 128 16.30 -2.96 -4.77
N PHE A 129 16.73 -2.79 -6.03
CA PHE A 129 17.76 -3.62 -6.65
C PHE A 129 19.17 -3.33 -6.15
N ALA A 130 19.47 -2.08 -5.79
CA ALA A 130 20.80 -1.69 -5.35
C ALA A 130 21.15 -2.20 -3.94
N GLU A 131 20.15 -2.42 -3.07
CA GLU A 131 20.43 -2.55 -1.63
C GLU A 131 19.83 -3.78 -0.95
N GLY A 132 18.76 -4.37 -1.49
CA GLY A 132 18.05 -5.44 -0.79
C GLY A 132 18.16 -6.83 -1.43
N TRP A 133 18.35 -6.88 -2.75
CA TRP A 133 18.10 -8.08 -3.54
C TRP A 133 19.39 -8.64 -4.11
N THR A 134 20.27 -9.11 -3.22
CA THR A 134 21.45 -9.84 -3.64
C THR A 134 21.07 -11.28 -4.02
N PRO A 135 21.93 -11.99 -4.78
CA PRO A 135 21.73 -13.41 -5.06
C PRO A 135 21.56 -14.28 -3.82
N GLU A 136 22.16 -13.85 -2.70
CA GLU A 136 22.15 -14.53 -1.41
C GLU A 136 20.89 -14.23 -0.58
N THR A 137 20.29 -13.03 -0.71
CA THR A 137 19.13 -12.62 0.10
C THR A 137 17.79 -12.95 -0.55
N ILE A 138 17.72 -12.99 -1.88
CA ILE A 138 16.50 -13.32 -2.63
C ILE A 138 16.82 -14.41 -3.66
N GLY A 139 16.02 -15.47 -3.70
CA GLY A 139 16.12 -16.52 -4.72
C GLY A 139 15.82 -16.02 -6.14
N GLY A 140 15.81 -16.91 -7.13
CA GLY A 140 15.48 -16.53 -8.50
C GLY A 140 15.43 -17.70 -9.46
N ILE A 141 15.02 -17.42 -10.69
CA ILE A 141 15.01 -18.38 -11.80
C ILE A 141 16.15 -18.02 -12.76
N TRP A 142 16.95 -19.00 -13.16
CA TRP A 142 17.98 -18.81 -14.19
C TRP A 142 17.49 -19.29 -15.55
N ASP A 143 17.72 -18.50 -16.60
CA ASP A 143 17.54 -18.97 -17.96
C ASP A 143 18.75 -19.77 -18.46
N ARG A 144 18.64 -20.35 -19.68
CA ARG A 144 19.72 -21.12 -20.30
C ARG A 144 20.94 -20.29 -20.69
N GLN A 145 20.83 -18.96 -20.70
CA GLN A 145 21.94 -18.04 -20.96
C GLN A 145 22.61 -17.59 -19.64
N GLY A 146 22.19 -18.13 -18.50
CA GLY A 146 22.72 -17.78 -17.18
C GLY A 146 22.17 -16.47 -16.62
N ARG A 147 21.14 -15.86 -17.24
CA ARG A 147 20.51 -14.66 -16.71
C ARG A 147 19.55 -15.02 -15.59
N ARG A 148 19.61 -14.26 -14.50
CA ARG A 148 18.76 -14.43 -13.33
C ARG A 148 17.53 -13.52 -13.42
N TYR A 149 16.36 -14.07 -13.12
CA TYR A 149 15.09 -13.38 -13.06
C TYR A 149 14.49 -13.53 -11.68
N ILE A 150 13.92 -12.44 -11.18
CA ILE A 150 13.08 -12.44 -9.98
C ILE A 150 11.67 -12.14 -10.47
N VAL A 151 10.74 -13.05 -10.18
CA VAL A 151 9.35 -12.93 -10.62
C VAL A 151 8.51 -12.51 -9.42
N PHE A 152 7.86 -11.36 -9.53
CA PHE A 152 6.91 -10.90 -8.54
C PHE A 152 5.51 -11.11 -9.09
N ASP A 153 4.71 -11.86 -8.35
CA ASP A 153 3.27 -11.89 -8.61
C ASP A 153 2.67 -10.62 -8.02
N VAL A 154 2.38 -9.64 -8.87
CA VAL A 154 1.79 -8.37 -8.45
C VAL A 154 0.29 -8.46 -8.72
N ASP A 155 -0.44 -9.00 -7.75
CA ASP A 155 -1.92 -9.10 -7.77
C ASP A 155 -2.57 -7.72 -7.56
N ALA A 156 -2.38 -6.80 -8.52
CA ALA A 156 -2.96 -5.47 -8.48
C ALA A 156 -4.34 -5.38 -9.15
N THR A 157 -4.81 -6.42 -9.86
CA THR A 157 -6.07 -6.32 -10.62
C THR A 157 -7.26 -6.64 -9.73
N ARG A 158 -7.79 -5.61 -9.05
CA ARG A 158 -9.14 -5.68 -8.47
C ARG A 158 -10.15 -5.24 -9.51
N GLN A 159 -10.97 -6.15 -10.01
CA GLN A 159 -12.13 -5.77 -10.82
C GLN A 159 -13.34 -5.60 -9.91
N ALA A 160 -13.97 -4.43 -9.98
CA ALA A 160 -15.25 -4.20 -9.33
C ALA A 160 -16.38 -4.61 -10.28
N ALA A 161 -17.29 -5.48 -9.83
CA ALA A 161 -18.52 -5.82 -10.53
C ALA A 161 -19.71 -5.18 -9.83
N ARG A 162 -20.69 -4.70 -10.61
CA ARG A 162 -21.96 -4.20 -10.09
C ARG A 162 -22.98 -5.33 -10.14
N GLN A 163 -23.63 -5.67 -9.02
CA GLN A 163 -24.72 -6.63 -9.08
C GLN A 163 -25.92 -5.93 -9.70
N ARG A 164 -26.39 -6.42 -10.85
CA ARG A 164 -27.63 -5.96 -11.47
C ARG A 164 -28.79 -6.83 -10.95
N ALA A 165 -30.00 -6.27 -10.94
CA ALA A 165 -31.19 -7.03 -10.63
C ALA A 165 -31.28 -8.28 -11.51
N LEU A 166 -31.62 -9.43 -10.92
CA LEU A 166 -31.82 -10.66 -11.67
C LEU A 166 -33.18 -10.59 -12.39
N PRO A 167 -33.30 -11.16 -13.60
CA PRO A 167 -34.60 -11.30 -14.24
C PRO A 167 -35.56 -12.13 -13.36
N CYS A 168 -36.78 -11.64 -13.17
CA CYS A 168 -37.85 -12.35 -12.48
C CYS A 168 -38.93 -12.71 -13.51
N ASP A 169 -38.75 -13.84 -14.20
CA ASP A 169 -39.72 -14.39 -15.14
C ASP A 169 -39.98 -15.86 -14.78
N PRO A 170 -41.23 -16.27 -14.52
CA PRO A 170 -41.60 -17.67 -14.22
C PRO A 170 -41.27 -18.67 -15.33
N MET A 171 -41.13 -18.20 -16.58
CA MET A 171 -40.81 -19.03 -17.75
C MET A 171 -39.30 -19.27 -17.91
N LEU A 172 -38.45 -18.58 -17.15
CA LEU A 172 -37.00 -18.72 -17.20
C LEU A 172 -36.51 -19.62 -16.06
N PRO A 173 -35.41 -20.37 -16.28
CA PRO A 173 -34.78 -21.11 -15.20
C PRO A 173 -34.32 -20.17 -14.08
N SER A 174 -34.36 -20.66 -12.83
CA SER A 174 -33.98 -19.89 -11.65
C SER A 174 -32.63 -19.18 -11.86
N PRO A 175 -32.59 -17.84 -11.82
CA PRO A 175 -31.37 -17.11 -12.11
C PRO A 175 -30.31 -17.43 -11.07
N ARG A 176 -29.12 -17.84 -11.54
CA ARG A 176 -27.98 -18.17 -10.69
C ARG A 176 -26.85 -17.17 -10.89
N ARG A 177 -26.36 -16.60 -9.80
CA ARG A 177 -25.19 -15.72 -9.82
C ARG A 177 -23.94 -16.55 -10.04
N ARG A 178 -23.13 -16.18 -11.03
CA ARG A 178 -21.90 -16.92 -11.39
C ARG A 178 -20.70 -16.56 -10.53
N LEU A 179 -20.76 -15.47 -9.76
CA LEU A 179 -19.58 -14.86 -9.13
C LEU A 179 -19.55 -14.96 -7.60
N ASP A 180 -20.60 -15.43 -6.91
CA ASP A 180 -20.71 -15.35 -5.43
C ASP A 180 -19.49 -15.92 -4.68
N ALA A 181 -18.84 -16.96 -5.21
CA ALA A 181 -17.64 -17.57 -4.61
C ALA A 181 -16.36 -16.69 -4.70
N VAL A 182 -16.34 -15.68 -5.56
CA VAL A 182 -15.17 -14.81 -5.84
C VAL A 182 -15.31 -13.43 -5.17
N CYS A 183 -16.49 -13.13 -4.60
CA CYS A 183 -16.85 -11.82 -4.06
C CYS A 183 -16.53 -11.68 -2.56
N ALA A 184 -15.28 -11.42 -2.18
CA ALA A 184 -14.96 -11.05 -0.79
C ALA A 184 -15.20 -9.56 -0.52
N SER A 185 -15.51 -9.17 0.72
CA SER A 185 -15.56 -7.77 1.15
C SER A 185 -14.16 -7.14 1.08
N GLY A 186 -14.01 -5.99 0.40
CA GLY A 186 -12.72 -5.31 0.27
C GLY A 186 -12.81 -3.86 -0.24
N TYR A 187 -11.67 -3.15 -0.24
CA TYR A 187 -11.59 -1.76 -0.71
C TYR A 187 -11.91 -1.62 -2.22
N THR A 188 -12.87 -0.75 -2.54
CA THR A 188 -13.57 -0.60 -3.84
C THR A 188 -12.87 0.27 -4.89
N GLY A 189 -11.78 0.96 -4.53
CA GLY A 189 -11.09 1.85 -5.45
C GLY A 189 -12.03 2.83 -6.18
N ARG A 190 -11.70 3.21 -7.42
CA ARG A 190 -12.46 4.18 -8.24
C ARG A 190 -13.74 3.61 -8.88
N LYS A 191 -13.88 2.28 -8.99
CA LYS A 191 -14.98 1.67 -9.76
C LYS A 191 -16.20 1.44 -8.86
N ARG A 192 -17.35 2.00 -9.25
CA ARG A 192 -18.65 1.73 -8.62
C ARG A 192 -19.05 0.26 -8.89
N GLY A 193 -18.69 -0.63 -7.98
CA GLY A 193 -19.11 -2.03 -7.96
C GLY A 193 -19.34 -2.49 -6.53
N GLU A 194 -20.24 -3.44 -6.35
CA GLU A 194 -20.65 -4.03 -5.07
C GLU A 194 -19.86 -5.31 -4.75
N VAL A 195 -19.10 -5.82 -5.73
CA VAL A 195 -18.43 -7.12 -5.73
C VAL A 195 -16.99 -6.99 -6.27
N HIS A 196 -16.07 -7.82 -5.78
CA HIS A 196 -14.68 -7.87 -6.21
C HIS A 196 -14.33 -9.17 -6.94
N THR A 197 -13.38 -9.12 -7.87
CA THR A 197 -12.62 -10.28 -8.34
C THR A 197 -11.13 -9.94 -8.41
N TYR A 198 -10.29 -10.94 -8.15
CA TYR A 198 -8.84 -10.85 -8.30
C TYR A 198 -8.44 -11.35 -9.69
N GLY A 199 -7.77 -10.51 -10.48
CA GLY A 199 -7.13 -10.91 -11.73
C GLY A 199 -5.62 -10.97 -11.54
N ARG A 200 -5.00 -12.07 -12.01
CA ARG A 200 -3.54 -12.23 -12.00
C ARG A 200 -2.90 -11.39 -13.11
N SER A 201 -1.85 -10.66 -12.78
CA SER A 201 -0.90 -10.09 -13.73
C SER A 201 0.49 -10.45 -13.26
N THR A 202 1.26 -11.14 -14.10
CA THR A 202 2.62 -11.56 -13.77
C THR A 202 3.60 -10.60 -14.45
N ASP A 203 4.34 -9.83 -13.65
CA ASP A 203 5.40 -8.95 -14.14
C ASP A 203 6.76 -9.59 -13.79
N ALA A 204 7.62 -9.77 -14.80
CA ALA A 204 8.97 -10.32 -14.63
C ALA A 204 10.00 -9.19 -14.77
N TYR A 205 10.91 -9.06 -13.79
CA TYR A 205 12.00 -8.08 -13.83
C TYR A 205 13.34 -8.80 -14.00
N SER A 206 14.18 -8.29 -14.90
CA SER A 206 15.56 -8.79 -15.08
C SER A 206 16.50 -8.03 -14.16
N SER A 207 17.23 -8.72 -13.27
CA SER A 207 18.35 -8.09 -12.56
C SER A 207 19.53 -7.98 -13.53
N ILE A 208 19.90 -6.75 -13.91
CA ILE A 208 21.16 -6.52 -14.62
C ILE A 208 22.27 -6.63 -13.58
N SER A 209 23.04 -7.71 -13.65
CA SER A 209 24.31 -7.84 -12.94
C SER A 209 25.27 -6.79 -13.52
N HIS A 210 25.48 -5.70 -12.78
CA HIS A 210 26.68 -4.90 -12.99
C HIS A 210 27.88 -5.76 -12.58
N GLN A 211 28.66 -6.20 -13.57
CA GLN A 211 30.00 -6.69 -13.35
C GLN A 211 30.81 -5.55 -12.73
N VAL A 212 31.27 -5.77 -11.50
CA VAL A 212 32.51 -5.16 -10.99
C VAL A 212 33.58 -6.23 -11.08
#